data_AF-A0A261R9B1-F1
#
_entry.id   AF-A0A261R9B1-F1
#
_cell.length_a   1.000
_cell.length_b   1.000
_cell.length_c   1.000
_cell.angle_alpha   90.00
_cell.angle_beta   90.00
_cell.angle_gamma   90.00
#
_symmetry.space_group_name_H-M   'P 1'
#
loop_
_entity.id
_entity.type
_entity.pdbx_description
1 polymer ?
#
loop_
_entity_poly.entity_id
_entity_poly.type
_entity_poly.pdbx_seq_one_letter_code
_entity_poly.pdbx_strand_id
1 'polypeptide(L)'
;MQVLVLAPHGDDGRIIGRALNAVGGQGLACADAAQLLAALRTGAACAIVAQESLNASVLDELADWVARQEPWSDFSFLVMEPASPPARAANGAAGADPVDACDRLGNVTLLQRPLREDVLHRAVTTALRGRGRQYEARAALHRQGQSEESLRLFNETLETRIAERTHALARANDRLMKEIRERERTQSALVQSQKMEAIGQLTGGLAHDFNNLLNVIMGSVELIQRTSSDDRLRRLALNAKHAVERGAKLTSQLLAFSRSQNLDLRPTDINALLAGMRELLGLSLGPTVRVLTDFSPDLPLATADANQLELAVLNLCLNARDAMPAGGEVSLATAVRDSGDGDLPAGRYIVVAVKDTGTGIPPHVLNKVFDPFFTTKPVGKGTGLGLSQVYGIARQSGGTARVSSVEGHGAVVEIWLALADHAAVDGMPSTDVSAPAKARAASVLVIDDDASVRHLIVECLQILGYEVRQAADGEEGLAMLEEQPPDLLMVDFVMPKLNGAEVIERARSLFPDLPVILATGYADAQVGGTVLEHERVLQKPFNLDQLAAMVSEALQR
;
A
#
# COMPACT_ATOMS: atom_id res chain seq x y z
N MET A 1 43.57 25.91 -63.78
CA MET A 1 43.45 27.35 -63.45
C MET A 1 44.14 28.14 -64.55
N GLN A 2 43.58 29.28 -64.94
CA GLN A 2 44.10 30.07 -66.06
C GLN A 2 45.19 31.05 -65.58
N VAL A 3 46.22 31.25 -66.40
CA VAL A 3 47.26 32.27 -66.17
C VAL A 3 46.98 33.42 -67.13
N LEU A 4 46.77 34.62 -66.61
CA LEU A 4 46.51 35.79 -67.45
C LEU A 4 47.84 36.42 -67.88
N VAL A 5 47.94 36.89 -69.12
CA VAL A 5 49.17 37.50 -69.64
C VAL A 5 48.83 38.84 -70.28
N LEU A 6 49.36 39.94 -69.74
CA LEU A 6 49.27 41.28 -70.34
C LEU A 6 50.67 41.74 -70.77
N ALA A 7 50.96 41.55 -72.06
CA ALA A 7 52.23 41.96 -72.68
C ALA A 7 51.96 42.44 -74.12
N PRO A 8 51.40 43.65 -74.29
CA PRO A 8 50.90 44.15 -75.57
C PRO A 8 52.00 44.63 -76.54
N HIS A 9 53.25 44.77 -76.07
CA HIS A 9 54.37 45.27 -76.86
C HIS A 9 55.46 44.21 -77.03
N GLY A 10 55.96 44.03 -78.26
CA GLY A 10 57.02 43.08 -78.58
C GLY A 10 56.55 41.63 -78.76
N ASP A 11 57.51 40.70 -78.78
CA ASP A 11 57.27 39.25 -78.95
C ASP A 11 56.94 38.52 -77.63
N ASP A 12 56.99 39.21 -76.49
CA ASP A 12 56.93 38.61 -75.14
C ASP A 12 55.61 37.88 -74.87
N GLY A 13 54.46 38.47 -75.23
CA GLY A 13 53.16 37.80 -75.07
C GLY A 13 53.07 36.46 -75.83
N ARG A 14 53.70 36.37 -77.01
CA ARG A 14 53.74 35.16 -77.83
C ARG A 14 54.74 34.13 -77.31
N ILE A 15 55.86 34.57 -76.72
CA ILE A 15 56.87 33.71 -76.10
C ILE A 15 56.33 33.11 -74.80
N ILE A 16 55.73 33.93 -73.94
CA ILE A 16 55.12 33.51 -72.68
C ILE A 16 53.96 32.57 -72.94
N GLY A 17 53.08 32.86 -73.91
CA GLY A 17 51.99 31.96 -74.29
C GLY A 17 52.48 30.56 -74.72
N ARG A 18 53.60 30.48 -75.45
CA ARG A 18 54.22 29.19 -75.80
C ARG A 18 54.85 28.49 -74.59
N ALA A 19 55.57 29.23 -73.75
CA ALA A 19 56.18 28.69 -72.55
C ALA A 19 55.12 28.15 -71.56
N LEU A 20 54.00 28.86 -71.37
CA LEU A 20 52.91 28.43 -70.48
C LEU A 20 52.25 27.13 -70.91
N ASN A 21 52.10 26.90 -72.23
CA ASN A 21 51.57 25.64 -72.76
C ASN A 21 52.48 24.45 -72.42
N ALA A 22 53.79 24.64 -72.34
CA ALA A 22 54.74 23.59 -71.94
C ALA A 22 54.64 23.21 -70.46
N VAL A 23 54.12 24.10 -69.61
CA VAL A 23 53.94 23.89 -68.15
C VAL A 23 52.53 23.38 -67.82
N GLY A 24 51.68 23.14 -68.83
CA GLY A 24 50.29 22.70 -68.64
C GLY A 24 49.35 23.77 -68.10
N GLY A 25 49.76 25.04 -68.09
CA GLY A 25 48.92 26.18 -67.75
C GLY A 25 48.16 26.69 -68.97
N GLN A 26 46.85 26.95 -68.83
CA GLN A 26 46.10 27.66 -69.87
C GLN A 26 46.40 29.16 -69.77
N GLY A 27 47.29 29.65 -70.64
CA GLY A 27 47.59 31.06 -70.76
C GLY A 27 46.50 31.80 -71.53
N LEU A 28 45.88 32.82 -70.93
CA LEU A 28 44.98 33.74 -71.62
C LEU A 28 45.73 35.05 -71.88
N ALA A 29 46.09 35.29 -73.14
CA ALA A 29 46.66 36.57 -73.56
C ALA A 29 45.58 37.66 -73.58
N CYS A 30 45.78 38.69 -72.77
CA CYS A 30 44.94 39.88 -72.70
C CYS A 30 45.55 40.96 -73.60
N ALA A 31 44.75 41.51 -74.51
CA ALA A 31 45.17 42.57 -75.43
C ALA A 31 45.36 43.92 -74.72
N ASP A 32 44.59 44.16 -73.67
CA ASP A 32 44.63 45.38 -72.87
C ASP A 32 44.30 45.11 -71.38
N ALA A 33 44.44 46.17 -70.56
CA ALA A 33 44.17 46.10 -69.13
C ALA A 33 42.67 45.85 -68.82
N ALA A 34 41.75 46.29 -69.68
CA ALA A 34 40.32 46.06 -69.49
C ALA A 34 39.97 44.57 -69.62
N GLN A 35 40.56 43.89 -70.60
CA GLN A 35 40.43 42.44 -70.77
C GLN A 35 41.06 41.66 -69.61
N LEU A 36 42.21 42.13 -69.09
CA LEU A 36 42.83 41.55 -67.89
C LEU A 36 41.89 41.62 -66.68
N LEU A 37 41.33 42.80 -66.39
CA LEU A 37 40.41 43.00 -65.27
C LEU A 37 39.12 42.20 -65.42
N ALA A 38 38.59 42.07 -66.64
CA ALA A 38 37.43 41.22 -66.92
C ALA A 38 37.74 39.75 -66.66
N ALA A 39 38.90 39.26 -67.09
CA ALA A 39 39.33 37.89 -66.89
C ALA A 39 39.67 37.58 -65.41
N LEU A 40 40.17 38.56 -64.66
CA LEU A 40 40.37 38.43 -63.21
C LEU A 40 39.05 38.16 -62.46
N ARG A 41 37.93 38.74 -62.94
CA ARG A 41 36.59 38.49 -62.35
C ARG A 41 36.06 37.09 -62.65
N THR A 42 36.47 36.47 -63.76
CA THR A 42 36.09 35.09 -64.09
C THR A 42 36.94 34.04 -63.37
N GLY A 43 38.05 34.46 -62.76
CA GLY A 43 38.92 33.62 -61.95
C GLY A 43 40.20 33.20 -62.68
N ALA A 44 41.35 33.51 -62.07
CA ALA A 44 42.67 33.15 -62.55
C ALA A 44 43.55 32.62 -61.41
N ALA A 45 44.67 31.98 -61.78
CA ALA A 45 45.69 31.55 -60.83
C ALA A 45 46.68 32.65 -60.50
N CYS A 46 47.16 33.34 -61.53
CA CYS A 46 48.09 34.45 -61.43
C CYS A 46 47.99 35.29 -62.72
N ALA A 47 48.54 36.49 -62.67
CA ALA A 47 48.66 37.36 -63.83
C ALA A 47 50.14 37.67 -64.09
N ILE A 48 50.60 37.48 -65.32
CA ILE A 48 51.90 37.92 -65.80
C ILE A 48 51.68 39.26 -66.50
N VAL A 49 52.32 40.32 -66.04
CA VAL A 49 52.07 41.67 -66.55
C VAL A 49 53.40 42.34 -66.91
N ALA A 50 53.50 42.90 -68.10
CA ALA A 50 54.62 43.75 -68.48
C ALA A 50 54.57 45.07 -67.70
N GLN A 51 55.66 45.47 -67.05
CA GLN A 51 55.68 46.68 -66.20
C GLN A 51 55.28 47.95 -66.98
N GLU A 52 55.63 48.05 -68.25
CA GLU A 52 55.23 49.16 -69.12
C GLU A 52 53.71 49.25 -69.38
N SER A 53 52.96 48.19 -69.10
CA SER A 53 51.49 48.15 -69.19
C SER A 53 50.79 48.57 -67.89
N LEU A 54 51.56 48.79 -66.80
CA LEU A 54 51.06 49.20 -65.49
C LEU A 54 51.17 50.72 -65.32
N ASN A 55 50.29 51.47 -65.99
CA ASN A 55 50.14 52.89 -65.70
C ASN A 55 49.37 53.12 -64.38
N ALA A 56 49.36 54.35 -63.87
CA ALA A 56 48.72 54.68 -62.58
C ALA A 56 47.24 54.26 -62.51
N SER A 57 46.47 54.46 -63.60
CA SER A 57 45.05 54.07 -63.67
C SER A 57 44.86 52.56 -63.57
N VAL A 58 45.68 51.77 -64.27
CA VAL A 58 45.62 50.30 -64.25
C VAL A 58 46.02 49.76 -62.87
N LEU A 59 47.03 50.36 -62.24
CA LEU A 59 47.45 49.99 -60.88
C LEU A 59 46.35 50.27 -59.84
N ASP A 60 45.65 51.40 -59.94
CA ASP A 60 44.52 51.72 -59.07
C ASP A 60 43.39 50.69 -59.23
N GLU A 61 43.01 50.38 -60.47
CA GLU A 61 41.94 49.41 -60.73
C GLU A 61 42.27 47.98 -60.27
N LEU A 62 43.54 47.57 -60.42
CA LEU A 62 44.02 46.27 -59.91
C LEU A 62 44.09 46.25 -58.38
N ALA A 63 44.57 47.32 -57.75
CA ALA A 63 44.60 47.44 -56.29
C ALA A 63 43.18 47.42 -55.69
N ASP A 64 42.23 48.11 -56.31
CA ASP A 64 40.81 48.07 -55.93
C ASP A 64 40.18 46.69 -56.10
N TRP A 65 40.64 45.90 -57.06
CA TRP A 65 40.21 44.51 -57.22
C TRP A 65 40.82 43.61 -56.13
N VAL A 66 42.11 43.75 -55.82
CA VAL A 66 42.78 43.02 -54.73
C VAL A 66 42.12 43.33 -53.39
N ALA A 67 41.83 44.60 -53.10
CA ALA A 67 41.15 45.02 -51.87
C ALA A 67 39.74 44.44 -51.70
N ARG A 68 39.09 44.02 -52.79
CA ARG A 68 37.76 43.37 -52.79
C ARG A 68 37.83 41.84 -52.70
N GLN A 69 39.01 41.24 -52.67
CA GLN A 69 39.15 39.81 -52.52
C GLN A 69 38.78 39.35 -51.10
N GLU A 70 38.35 38.09 -50.99
CA GLU A 70 38.14 37.48 -49.69
C GLU A 70 39.48 37.36 -48.93
N PRO A 71 39.51 37.49 -47.59
CA PRO A 71 40.76 37.58 -46.82
C PRO A 71 41.74 36.40 -46.93
N TRP A 72 41.27 35.23 -47.41
CA TRP A 72 42.11 34.04 -47.63
C TRP A 72 42.84 34.07 -48.98
N SER A 73 42.43 34.96 -49.89
CA SER A 73 42.91 35.04 -51.27
C SER A 73 44.07 36.01 -51.35
N ASP A 74 45.23 35.52 -51.78
CA ASP A 74 46.41 36.34 -52.00
C ASP A 74 46.92 36.07 -53.43
N PHE A 75 46.44 36.89 -54.37
CA PHE A 75 46.61 36.67 -55.80
C PHE A 75 48.00 37.11 -56.28
N SER A 76 48.70 36.23 -56.99
CA SER A 76 50.07 36.47 -57.41
C SER A 76 50.15 37.24 -58.74
N PHE A 77 50.82 38.39 -58.72
CA PHE A 77 51.19 39.17 -59.89
C PHE A 77 52.67 38.95 -60.23
N LEU A 78 52.96 38.43 -61.41
CA LEU A 78 54.30 38.24 -61.93
C LEU A 78 54.62 39.42 -62.87
N VAL A 79 55.36 40.42 -62.39
CA VAL A 79 55.61 41.66 -63.14
C VAL A 79 56.95 41.58 -63.86
N MET A 80 56.96 41.81 -65.18
CA MET A 80 58.17 41.73 -66.00
C MET A 80 58.83 43.11 -66.12
N GLU A 81 60.07 43.21 -65.66
CA GLU A 81 60.85 44.44 -65.71
C GLU A 81 61.23 44.82 -67.16
N PRO A 82 61.42 46.11 -67.47
CA PRO A 82 61.87 46.54 -68.79
C PRO A 82 63.31 46.07 -69.09
N ALA A 83 63.61 45.75 -70.36
CA ALA A 83 64.91 45.25 -70.81
C ALA A 83 66.07 46.29 -70.74
N SER A 84 65.75 47.56 -70.47
CA SER A 84 66.72 48.63 -70.25
C SER A 84 66.19 49.53 -69.15
N PRO A 85 67.02 49.93 -68.17
CA PRO A 85 66.58 50.85 -67.12
C PRO A 85 66.11 52.16 -67.76
N PRO A 86 65.01 52.77 -67.30
CA PRO A 86 64.60 54.08 -67.79
C PRO A 86 65.75 55.05 -67.55
N ALA A 87 66.06 55.88 -68.56
CA ALA A 87 67.03 56.97 -68.38
C ALA A 87 66.59 57.81 -67.18
N ARG A 88 67.36 57.81 -66.09
CA ARG A 88 67.06 58.60 -64.89
C ARG A 88 66.81 60.04 -65.32
N ALA A 89 65.57 60.52 -65.14
CA ALA A 89 65.23 61.91 -65.36
C ALA A 89 66.07 62.77 -64.40
N ALA A 90 67.02 63.52 -64.95
CA ALA A 90 67.78 64.52 -64.23
C ALA A 90 66.87 65.73 -63.94
N ASN A 91 65.95 65.59 -62.98
CA ASN A 91 65.34 66.69 -62.23
C ASN A 91 64.52 66.14 -61.06
N GLY A 92 64.79 66.67 -59.87
CA GLY A 92 64.21 66.22 -58.61
C GLY A 92 62.71 66.47 -58.45
N ALA A 93 61.90 65.56 -59.00
CA ALA A 93 60.57 65.26 -58.49
C ALA A 93 60.60 63.83 -57.97
N ALA A 94 60.20 63.62 -56.71
CA ALA A 94 59.96 62.31 -56.13
C ALA A 94 58.72 61.68 -56.81
N GLY A 95 58.85 61.29 -58.08
CA GLY A 95 57.93 60.35 -58.71
C GLY A 95 58.27 58.97 -58.19
N ALA A 96 57.29 58.30 -57.57
CA ALA A 96 57.43 56.96 -57.02
C ALA A 96 58.18 56.05 -58.01
N ASP A 97 59.18 55.31 -57.50
CA ASP A 97 59.85 54.29 -58.29
C ASP A 97 58.74 53.34 -58.79
N PRO A 98 58.65 53.00 -60.09
CA PRO A 98 57.60 52.12 -60.58
C PRO A 98 57.60 50.73 -59.90
N VAL A 99 58.68 50.38 -59.18
CA VAL A 99 58.74 49.25 -58.24
C VAL A 99 57.87 49.49 -56.99
N ASP A 100 57.98 50.66 -56.34
CA ASP A 100 57.17 51.04 -55.17
C ASP A 100 55.66 51.15 -55.51
N ALA A 101 55.34 51.47 -56.76
CA ALA A 101 53.95 51.54 -57.23
C ALA A 101 53.27 50.15 -57.32
N CYS A 102 54.05 49.08 -57.51
CA CYS A 102 53.55 47.71 -57.59
C CYS A 102 53.28 47.08 -56.21
N ASP A 103 53.90 47.58 -55.13
CA ASP A 103 53.69 47.06 -53.76
C ASP A 103 52.22 47.12 -53.31
N ARG A 104 51.42 48.02 -53.90
CA ARG A 104 49.97 48.13 -53.68
C ARG A 104 49.18 46.89 -54.10
N LEU A 105 49.75 46.02 -54.93
CA LEU A 105 49.14 44.78 -55.39
C LEU A 105 49.37 43.61 -54.42
N GLY A 106 50.16 43.80 -53.36
CA GLY A 106 50.40 42.83 -52.29
C GLY A 106 51.40 41.75 -52.68
N ASN A 107 50.94 40.69 -53.36
CA ASN A 107 51.78 39.55 -53.74
C ASN A 107 52.34 39.72 -55.17
N VAL A 108 53.43 40.47 -55.26
CA VAL A 108 54.14 40.74 -56.52
C VAL A 108 55.47 40.01 -56.56
N THR A 109 55.78 39.39 -57.70
CA THR A 109 57.11 38.83 -57.99
C THR A 109 57.65 39.49 -59.26
N LEU A 110 58.83 40.11 -59.16
CA LEU A 110 59.49 40.76 -60.28
C LEU A 110 60.29 39.74 -61.11
N LEU A 111 60.20 39.84 -62.44
CA LEU A 111 60.89 39.01 -63.41
C LEU A 111 61.76 39.88 -64.32
N GLN A 112 63.08 39.72 -64.25
CA GLN A 112 64.01 40.53 -65.05
C GLN A 112 64.09 40.02 -66.50
N ARG A 113 64.23 40.95 -67.46
CA ARG A 113 64.52 40.61 -68.87
C ARG A 113 66.04 40.49 -69.12
N PRO A 114 66.49 39.61 -70.03
CA PRO A 114 65.70 38.68 -70.85
C PRO A 114 65.13 37.51 -70.03
N LEU A 115 63.86 37.18 -70.26
CA LEU A 115 63.19 36.08 -69.54
C LEU A 115 63.77 34.73 -69.93
N ARG A 116 64.38 34.05 -68.97
CA ARG A 116 64.79 32.65 -69.14
C ARG A 116 63.59 31.74 -68.88
N GLU A 117 63.44 30.72 -69.72
CA GLU A 117 62.34 29.76 -69.65
C GLU A 117 62.27 29.03 -68.30
N ASP A 118 63.42 28.70 -67.71
CA ASP A 118 63.51 28.03 -66.40
C ASP A 118 63.02 28.90 -65.23
N VAL A 119 63.31 30.21 -65.28
CA VAL A 119 62.87 31.18 -64.25
C VAL A 119 61.37 31.42 -64.35
N LEU A 120 60.86 31.66 -65.57
CA LEU A 120 59.42 31.84 -65.82
C LEU A 120 58.63 30.60 -65.39
N HIS A 121 59.10 29.41 -65.77
CA HIS A 121 58.49 28.14 -65.36
C HIS A 121 58.39 28.02 -63.84
N ARG A 122 59.49 28.29 -63.10
CA ARG A 122 59.51 28.20 -61.63
C ARG A 122 58.60 29.23 -60.98
N ALA A 123 58.56 30.46 -61.49
CA ALA A 123 57.71 31.52 -60.97
C ALA A 123 56.22 31.17 -61.15
N VAL A 124 55.81 30.77 -62.36
CA VAL A 124 54.43 30.36 -62.65
C VAL A 124 54.03 29.11 -61.87
N THR A 125 54.91 28.10 -61.79
CA THR A 125 54.65 26.88 -61.01
C THR A 125 54.46 27.19 -59.53
N THR A 126 55.28 28.09 -58.97
CA THR A 126 55.18 28.52 -57.58
C THR A 126 53.87 29.27 -57.33
N ALA A 127 53.50 30.20 -58.22
CA ALA A 127 52.24 30.94 -58.15
C ALA A 127 51.01 30.01 -58.23
N LEU A 128 51.01 29.05 -59.17
CA LEU A 128 49.96 28.03 -59.31
C LEU A 128 49.83 27.16 -58.05
N ARG A 129 50.95 26.70 -57.49
CA ARG A 129 50.97 25.91 -56.24
C ARG A 129 50.47 26.72 -55.05
N GLY A 130 50.91 27.97 -54.91
CA GLY A 130 50.45 28.88 -53.86
C GLY A 130 48.94 29.09 -53.92
N ARG A 131 48.40 29.35 -55.11
CA ARG A 131 46.96 29.48 -55.33
C ARG A 131 46.20 28.19 -55.04
N GLY A 132 46.72 27.03 -55.46
CA GLY A 132 46.13 25.72 -55.15
C GLY A 132 46.00 25.49 -53.63
N ARG A 133 47.07 25.78 -52.87
CA ARG A 133 47.07 25.68 -51.40
C ARG A 133 46.06 26.60 -50.74
N GLN A 134 45.88 27.83 -51.24
CA GLN A 134 44.86 28.75 -50.73
C GLN A 134 43.44 28.18 -50.86
N TYR A 135 43.10 27.61 -52.03
CA TYR A 135 41.80 26.97 -52.24
C TYR A 135 41.62 25.70 -51.39
N GLU A 136 42.67 24.89 -51.25
CA GLU A 136 42.65 23.71 -50.36
C GLU A 136 42.43 24.11 -48.90
N ALA A 137 43.12 25.15 -48.43
CA ALA A 137 42.94 25.68 -47.07
C ALA A 137 41.52 26.20 -46.84
N ARG A 138 40.96 26.97 -47.77
CA ARG A 138 39.55 27.41 -47.72
C ARG A 138 38.60 26.21 -47.65
N ALA A 139 38.78 25.21 -48.51
CA ALA A 139 37.92 24.03 -48.55
C ALA A 139 38.05 23.18 -47.28
N ALA A 140 39.23 23.14 -46.64
CA ALA A 140 39.43 22.50 -45.35
C ALA A 140 38.69 23.23 -44.22
N LEU A 141 38.82 24.56 -44.13
CA LEU A 141 38.12 25.39 -43.15
C LEU A 141 36.60 25.27 -43.28
N HIS A 142 36.08 25.29 -44.52
CA HIS A 142 34.65 25.14 -44.76
C HIS A 142 34.13 23.75 -44.34
N ARG A 143 34.88 22.68 -44.64
CA ARG A 143 34.55 21.32 -44.19
C ARG A 143 34.60 21.19 -42.67
N GLN A 144 35.58 21.82 -42.02
CA GLN A 144 35.69 21.83 -40.57
C GLN A 144 34.49 22.54 -39.93
N GLY A 145 34.13 23.74 -40.42
CA GLY A 145 32.97 24.48 -39.91
C GLY A 145 31.67 23.68 -40.05
N GLN A 146 31.45 23.02 -41.19
CA GLN A 146 30.29 22.15 -41.40
C GLN A 146 30.29 20.94 -40.45
N SER A 147 31.45 20.35 -40.17
CA SER A 147 31.58 19.24 -39.23
C SER A 147 31.32 19.68 -37.79
N GLU A 148 31.84 20.85 -37.38
CA GLU A 148 31.62 21.43 -36.05
C GLU A 148 30.14 21.76 -35.83
N GLU A 149 29.48 22.36 -36.82
CA GLU A 149 28.05 22.63 -36.76
C GLU A 149 27.22 21.34 -36.68
N SER A 150 27.57 20.33 -37.49
CA SER A 150 26.89 19.02 -37.45
C SER A 150 27.05 18.34 -36.09
N LEU A 151 28.25 18.37 -35.49
CA LEU A 151 28.52 17.83 -34.16
C LEU A 151 27.73 18.57 -33.08
N ARG A 152 27.65 19.90 -33.18
CA ARG A 152 26.87 20.71 -32.25
C ARG A 152 25.39 20.34 -32.29
N LEU A 153 24.78 20.30 -33.47
CA LEU A 153 23.37 19.91 -33.64
C LEU A 153 23.11 18.47 -33.15
N PHE A 154 24.05 17.56 -33.42
CA PHE A 154 23.96 16.19 -32.93
C PHE A 154 24.02 16.11 -31.41
N ASN A 155 24.94 16.84 -30.76
CA ASN A 155 25.03 16.91 -29.30
C ASN A 155 23.77 17.50 -28.67
N GLU A 156 23.24 18.61 -29.21
CA GLU A 156 21.98 19.20 -28.72
C GLU A 156 20.80 18.21 -28.83
N THR A 157 20.75 17.43 -29.91
CA THR A 157 19.75 16.37 -30.09
C THR A 157 19.94 15.22 -29.10
N LEU A 158 21.18 14.82 -28.84
CA LEU A 158 21.50 13.78 -27.85
C LEU A 158 21.13 14.20 -26.43
N GLU A 159 21.47 15.43 -26.04
CA GLU A 159 21.12 15.97 -24.72
C GLU A 159 19.60 15.97 -24.51
N THR A 160 18.84 16.38 -25.53
CA THR A 160 17.38 16.35 -25.51
C THR A 160 16.86 14.91 -25.33
N ARG A 161 17.37 13.94 -26.10
CA ARG A 161 16.96 12.52 -25.97
C ARG A 161 17.36 11.93 -24.62
N ILE A 162 18.51 12.28 -24.07
CA ILE A 162 18.97 11.83 -22.75
C ILE A 162 18.03 12.38 -21.68
N ALA A 163 17.66 13.65 -21.74
CA ALA A 163 16.72 14.26 -20.80
C ALA A 163 15.34 13.58 -20.87
N GLU A 164 14.80 13.37 -22.07
CA GLU A 164 13.53 12.66 -22.28
C GLU A 164 13.55 11.23 -21.72
N ARG A 165 14.62 10.48 -22.00
CA ARG A 165 14.77 9.10 -21.51
C ARG A 165 14.94 9.03 -20.01
N THR A 166 15.72 9.94 -19.42
CA THR A 166 15.89 10.03 -17.96
C THR A 166 14.56 10.31 -17.28
N HIS A 167 13.76 11.24 -17.84
CA HIS A 167 12.43 11.55 -17.30
C HIS A 167 11.42 10.41 -17.48
N ALA A 168 11.46 9.71 -18.62
CA ALA A 168 10.64 8.52 -18.83
C ALA A 168 11.00 7.38 -17.85
N LEU A 169 12.29 7.17 -17.60
CA LEU A 169 12.77 6.14 -16.67
C LEU A 169 12.40 6.47 -15.22
N ALA A 170 12.53 7.73 -14.79
CA ALA A 170 12.11 8.16 -13.46
C ALA A 170 10.61 7.90 -13.23
N ARG A 171 9.76 8.29 -14.20
CA ARG A 171 8.31 8.03 -14.12
C ARG A 171 7.97 6.54 -14.10
N ALA A 172 8.69 5.70 -14.84
CA ALA A 172 8.49 4.25 -14.81
C ALA A 172 8.89 3.65 -13.46
N ASN A 173 9.99 4.12 -12.87
CA ASN A 173 10.46 3.66 -11.57
C ASN A 173 9.48 4.06 -10.44
N ASP A 174 8.98 5.31 -10.46
CA ASP A 174 7.97 5.77 -9.49
C ASP A 174 6.68 4.93 -9.54
N ARG A 175 6.23 4.57 -10.74
CA ARG A 175 5.07 3.68 -10.93
C ARG A 175 5.34 2.29 -10.37
N LEU A 176 6.48 1.69 -10.72
CA LEU A 176 6.87 0.37 -10.21
C LEU A 176 6.97 0.36 -8.68
N MET A 177 7.58 1.38 -8.07
CA MET A 177 7.65 1.48 -6.61
C MET A 177 6.29 1.61 -5.94
N LYS A 178 5.31 2.25 -6.59
CA LYS A 178 3.94 2.35 -6.09
C LYS A 178 3.25 0.98 -6.16
N GLU A 179 3.35 0.28 -7.29
CA GLU A 179 2.79 -1.06 -7.47
C GLU A 179 3.40 -2.07 -6.51
N ILE A 180 4.73 -2.03 -6.28
CA ILE A 180 5.42 -2.89 -5.31
C ILE A 180 4.86 -2.67 -3.90
N ARG A 181 4.75 -1.41 -3.46
CA ARG A 181 4.21 -1.07 -2.12
C ARG A 181 2.76 -1.51 -1.96
N GLU A 182 1.95 -1.39 -3.01
CA GLU A 182 0.57 -1.84 -2.99
C GLU A 182 0.50 -3.37 -2.89
N ARG A 183 1.26 -4.08 -3.73
CA ARG A 183 1.33 -5.54 -3.72
C ARG A 183 1.83 -6.12 -2.40
N GLU A 184 2.87 -5.52 -1.82
CA GLU A 184 3.41 -5.92 -0.51
C GLU A 184 2.35 -5.82 0.59
N ARG A 185 1.59 -4.72 0.62
CA ARG A 185 0.48 -4.55 1.59
C ARG A 185 -0.59 -5.61 1.43
N THR A 186 -1.02 -5.88 0.19
CA THR A 186 -2.05 -6.90 -0.08
C THR A 186 -1.55 -8.30 0.28
N GLN A 187 -0.27 -8.61 0.00
CA GLN A 187 0.33 -9.89 0.33
C GLN A 187 0.47 -10.07 1.85
N SER A 188 0.92 -9.05 2.59
CA SER A 188 0.98 -9.11 4.05
C SER A 188 -0.39 -9.29 4.68
N ALA A 189 -1.41 -8.57 4.19
CA ALA A 189 -2.79 -8.73 4.63
C ALA A 189 -3.32 -10.15 4.36
N LEU A 190 -3.02 -10.72 3.19
CA LEU A 190 -3.43 -12.08 2.83
C LEU A 190 -2.76 -13.13 3.75
N VAL A 191 -1.45 -13.02 3.98
CA VAL A 191 -0.73 -13.93 4.88
C VAL A 191 -1.27 -13.83 6.31
N GLN A 192 -1.60 -12.62 6.77
CA GLN A 192 -2.20 -12.42 8.08
C GLN A 192 -3.61 -13.02 8.17
N SER A 193 -4.44 -12.85 7.12
CA SER A 193 -5.76 -13.46 7.03
C SER A 193 -5.68 -14.99 7.07
N GLN A 194 -4.78 -15.60 6.31
CA GLN A 194 -4.58 -17.06 6.28
C GLN A 194 -4.09 -17.60 7.63
N LYS A 195 -3.19 -16.87 8.32
CA LYS A 195 -2.77 -17.24 9.68
C LYS A 195 -3.94 -17.19 10.66
N MET A 196 -4.77 -16.14 10.58
CA MET A 196 -5.94 -16.00 11.44
C MET A 196 -6.98 -17.10 11.18
N GLU A 197 -7.22 -17.45 9.92
CA GLU A 197 -8.13 -18.54 9.53
C GLU A 197 -7.63 -19.90 10.01
N ALA A 198 -6.33 -20.20 9.84
CA ALA A 198 -5.73 -21.44 10.32
C ALA A 198 -5.78 -21.57 11.85
N ILE A 199 -5.53 -20.48 12.58
CA ILE A 199 -5.69 -20.44 14.04
C ILE A 199 -7.18 -20.62 14.41
N GLY A 200 -8.09 -20.00 13.64
CA GLY A 200 -9.55 -20.13 13.66
C GLY A 200 -10.08 -21.56 13.65
N GLN A 201 -9.64 -22.32 12.67
CA GLN A 201 -10.06 -23.71 12.46
C GLN A 201 -9.48 -24.64 13.52
N LEU A 202 -8.19 -24.52 13.84
CA LEU A 202 -7.52 -25.38 14.82
C LEU A 202 -8.04 -25.16 16.25
N THR A 203 -8.32 -23.92 16.63
CA THR A 203 -8.83 -23.63 17.98
C THR A 203 -10.30 -24.02 18.12
N GLY A 204 -11.11 -23.89 17.06
CA GLY A 204 -12.53 -24.27 17.08
C GLY A 204 -12.72 -25.78 17.34
N GLY A 205 -12.01 -26.63 16.61
CA GLY A 205 -12.07 -28.08 16.84
C GLY A 205 -11.52 -28.49 18.20
N LEU A 206 -10.38 -27.92 18.62
CA LEU A 206 -9.78 -28.25 19.91
C LEU A 206 -10.67 -27.80 21.10
N ALA A 207 -11.33 -26.65 20.97
CA ALA A 207 -12.18 -26.13 22.03
C ALA A 207 -13.50 -26.89 22.17
N HIS A 208 -14.03 -27.43 21.08
CA HIS A 208 -15.14 -28.39 21.12
C HIS A 208 -14.78 -29.59 22.02
N ASP A 209 -13.63 -30.21 21.77
CA ASP A 209 -13.15 -31.35 22.58
C ASP A 209 -12.95 -30.99 24.06
N PHE A 210 -12.39 -29.80 24.33
CA PHE A 210 -12.25 -29.31 25.70
C PHE A 210 -13.60 -29.08 26.38
N ASN A 211 -14.58 -28.51 25.67
CA ASN A 211 -15.90 -28.26 26.23
C ASN A 211 -16.64 -29.57 26.55
N ASN A 212 -16.49 -30.60 25.72
CA ASN A 212 -17.05 -31.93 26.00
C ASN A 212 -16.45 -32.55 27.27
N LEU A 213 -15.12 -32.49 27.42
CA LEU A 213 -14.45 -32.95 28.63
C LEU A 213 -14.90 -32.17 29.87
N LEU A 214 -14.96 -30.84 29.79
CA LEU A 214 -15.40 -30.00 30.89
C LEU A 214 -16.85 -30.28 31.29
N ASN A 215 -17.72 -30.58 30.32
CA ASN A 215 -19.10 -30.96 30.57
C ASN A 215 -19.25 -32.22 31.41
N VAL A 216 -18.56 -33.28 31.00
CA VAL A 216 -18.60 -34.57 31.70
C VAL A 216 -18.09 -34.40 33.13
N ILE A 217 -16.99 -33.66 33.31
CA ILE A 217 -16.42 -33.40 34.64
C ILE A 217 -17.38 -32.55 35.48
N MET A 218 -17.98 -31.49 34.89
CA MET A 218 -18.94 -30.64 35.59
C MET A 218 -20.12 -31.44 36.11
N GLY A 219 -20.78 -32.20 35.24
CA GLY A 219 -21.96 -32.96 35.60
C GLY A 219 -21.65 -34.08 36.58
N SER A 220 -20.55 -34.80 36.42
CA SER A 220 -20.11 -35.83 37.38
C SER A 220 -19.91 -35.24 38.78
N VAL A 221 -19.32 -34.04 38.85
CA VAL A 221 -19.10 -33.33 40.11
C VAL A 221 -20.41 -32.88 40.75
N GLU A 222 -21.37 -32.38 39.97
CA GLU A 222 -22.70 -32.00 40.46
C GLU A 222 -23.51 -33.21 40.96
N LEU A 223 -23.41 -34.35 40.27
CA LEU A 223 -24.00 -35.61 40.70
C LEU A 223 -23.43 -36.07 42.05
N ILE A 224 -22.10 -36.03 42.21
CA ILE A 224 -21.46 -36.32 43.51
C ILE A 224 -21.96 -35.36 44.59
N GLN A 225 -22.11 -34.07 44.25
CA GLN A 225 -22.57 -33.06 45.20
C GLN A 225 -24.03 -33.27 45.65
N ARG A 226 -24.92 -33.75 44.77
CA ARG A 226 -26.34 -33.99 45.08
C ARG A 226 -26.60 -35.36 45.71
N THR A 227 -25.91 -36.41 45.26
CA THR A 227 -26.20 -37.79 45.66
C THR A 227 -25.40 -38.22 46.90
N SER A 228 -24.25 -37.58 47.17
CA SER A 228 -23.42 -37.94 48.32
C SER A 228 -23.96 -37.38 49.64
N SER A 229 -24.06 -38.24 50.64
CA SER A 229 -24.39 -37.88 52.03
C SER A 229 -23.15 -37.51 52.87
N ASP A 230 -21.94 -37.59 52.32
CA ASP A 230 -20.69 -37.26 53.01
C ASP A 230 -20.26 -35.80 52.74
N ASP A 231 -20.21 -35.00 53.80
CA ASP A 231 -19.81 -33.59 53.78
C ASP A 231 -18.41 -33.35 53.22
N ARG A 232 -17.47 -34.30 53.39
CA ARG A 232 -16.11 -34.19 52.82
C ARG A 232 -16.14 -34.36 51.31
N LEU A 233 -16.91 -35.33 50.80
CA LEU A 233 -17.11 -35.55 49.37
C LEU A 233 -17.83 -34.36 48.73
N ARG A 234 -18.86 -33.81 49.37
CA ARG A 234 -19.55 -32.58 48.91
C ARG A 234 -18.62 -31.37 48.80
N ARG A 235 -17.71 -31.17 49.76
CA ARG A 235 -16.71 -30.08 49.71
C ARG A 235 -15.68 -30.28 48.59
N LEU A 236 -15.21 -31.51 48.37
CA LEU A 236 -14.29 -31.82 47.27
C LEU A 236 -14.96 -31.62 45.91
N ALA A 237 -16.22 -32.02 45.78
CA ALA A 237 -17.04 -31.76 44.60
C ALA A 237 -17.20 -30.26 44.35
N LEU A 238 -17.54 -29.47 45.37
CA LEU A 238 -17.64 -28.01 45.22
C LEU A 238 -16.34 -27.35 44.73
N ASN A 239 -15.19 -27.79 45.25
CA ASN A 239 -13.89 -27.29 44.79
C ASN A 239 -13.58 -27.69 43.34
N ALA A 240 -13.93 -28.92 42.94
CA ALA A 240 -13.79 -29.38 41.58
C ALA A 240 -14.70 -28.59 40.62
N LYS A 241 -15.95 -28.30 41.02
CA LYS A 241 -16.90 -27.47 40.27
C LYS A 241 -16.29 -26.11 39.94
N HIS A 242 -15.77 -25.41 40.95
CA HIS A 242 -15.09 -24.13 40.74
C HIS A 242 -13.86 -24.22 39.83
N ALA A 243 -13.14 -25.35 39.81
CA ALA A 243 -12.01 -25.54 38.90
C ALA A 243 -12.46 -25.72 37.45
N VAL A 244 -13.55 -26.47 37.23
CA VAL A 244 -14.14 -26.68 35.91
C VAL A 244 -14.76 -25.38 35.38
N GLU A 245 -15.45 -24.60 36.21
CA GLU A 245 -16.02 -23.29 35.84
C GLU A 245 -14.93 -22.32 35.36
N ARG A 246 -13.77 -22.31 36.03
CA ARG A 246 -12.60 -21.53 35.59
C ARG A 246 -12.04 -22.05 34.26
N GLY A 247 -11.97 -23.36 34.08
CA GLY A 247 -11.54 -23.99 32.83
C GLY A 247 -12.43 -23.60 31.65
N ALA A 248 -13.75 -23.67 31.83
CA ALA A 248 -14.74 -23.27 30.83
C ALA A 248 -14.64 -21.79 30.44
N LYS A 249 -14.35 -20.92 31.41
CA LYS A 249 -14.14 -19.49 31.14
C LYS A 249 -12.88 -19.25 30.29
N LEU A 250 -11.79 -19.98 30.55
CA LEU A 250 -10.54 -19.90 29.79
C LEU A 250 -10.69 -20.44 28.36
N THR A 251 -11.40 -21.55 28.17
CA THR A 251 -11.65 -22.11 26.83
C THR A 251 -12.52 -21.17 25.99
N SER A 252 -13.54 -20.56 26.61
CA SER A 252 -14.40 -19.55 25.97
C SER A 252 -13.60 -18.31 25.55
N GLN A 253 -12.64 -17.85 26.36
CA GLN A 253 -11.74 -16.74 26.01
C GLN A 253 -10.79 -17.07 24.85
N LEU A 254 -10.28 -18.29 24.77
CA LEU A 254 -9.45 -18.77 23.65
C LEU A 254 -10.26 -18.85 22.34
N LEU A 255 -11.52 -19.28 22.42
CA LEU A 255 -12.47 -19.32 21.30
C LEU A 255 -12.80 -17.92 20.77
N ALA A 256 -13.09 -16.97 21.65
CA ALA A 256 -13.37 -15.58 21.29
C ALA A 256 -12.20 -14.89 20.58
N PHE A 257 -10.97 -15.35 20.83
CA PHE A 257 -9.77 -14.88 20.16
C PHE A 257 -9.60 -15.46 18.74
N SER A 258 -10.16 -16.64 18.48
CA SER A 258 -9.87 -17.42 17.29
C SER A 258 -10.69 -17.04 16.05
N ARG A 259 -11.89 -16.45 16.22
CA ARG A 259 -12.75 -16.08 15.09
C ARG A 259 -13.16 -14.61 15.14
N SER A 260 -13.21 -13.97 13.98
CA SER A 260 -14.03 -12.79 13.76
C SER A 260 -15.49 -13.22 13.91
N GLN A 261 -16.07 -13.00 15.09
CA GLN A 261 -17.46 -13.33 15.38
C GLN A 261 -18.39 -12.40 14.61
N ASN A 262 -19.53 -12.92 14.14
CA ASN A 262 -20.68 -12.10 13.81
C ASN A 262 -21.38 -11.74 15.13
N LEU A 263 -21.43 -10.45 15.46
CA LEU A 263 -22.13 -9.97 16.66
C LEU A 263 -23.63 -10.20 16.51
N ASP A 264 -24.28 -10.72 17.56
CA ASP A 264 -25.73 -10.77 17.66
C ASP A 264 -26.25 -9.41 18.16
N LEU A 265 -26.27 -8.44 17.25
CA LEU A 265 -26.64 -7.06 17.56
C LEU A 265 -28.14 -6.95 17.80
N ARG A 266 -28.53 -6.74 19.06
CA ARG A 266 -29.92 -6.55 19.48
C ARG A 266 -30.10 -5.24 20.25
N PRO A 267 -31.33 -4.67 20.26
CA PRO A 267 -31.67 -3.60 21.19
C PRO A 267 -31.43 -4.07 22.63
N THR A 268 -30.46 -3.45 23.31
CA THR A 268 -29.99 -3.88 24.63
C THR A 268 -30.07 -2.73 25.63
N ASP A 269 -30.63 -3.01 26.81
CA ASP A 269 -30.60 -2.10 27.96
C ASP A 269 -29.23 -2.20 28.65
N ILE A 270 -28.40 -1.20 28.42
CA ILE A 270 -27.03 -1.15 28.91
C ILE A 270 -26.98 -0.95 30.43
N ASN A 271 -27.92 -0.19 31.01
CA ASN A 271 -27.94 0.02 32.45
C ASN A 271 -28.33 -1.27 33.18
N ALA A 272 -29.34 -2.00 32.67
CA ALA A 272 -29.74 -3.29 33.23
C ALA A 272 -28.60 -4.32 33.17
N LEU A 273 -27.91 -4.39 32.03
CA LEU A 273 -26.74 -5.25 31.82
C LEU A 273 -25.62 -4.94 32.81
N LEU A 274 -25.19 -3.69 32.90
CA LEU A 274 -24.12 -3.27 33.82
C LEU A 274 -24.51 -3.46 35.29
N ALA A 275 -25.78 -3.28 35.64
CA ALA A 275 -26.28 -3.54 36.98
C ALA A 275 -26.23 -5.04 37.33
N GLY A 276 -26.57 -5.93 36.38
CA GLY A 276 -26.48 -7.39 36.53
C GLY A 276 -25.04 -7.87 36.76
N MET A 277 -24.06 -7.19 36.19
CA MET A 277 -22.63 -7.53 36.36
C MET A 277 -22.05 -7.20 37.75
N ARG A 278 -22.78 -6.49 38.63
CA ARG A 278 -22.22 -5.97 39.88
C ARG A 278 -21.64 -7.05 40.80
N GLU A 279 -22.31 -8.21 40.89
CA GLU A 279 -21.85 -9.33 41.70
C GLU A 279 -20.59 -9.99 41.12
N LEU A 280 -20.59 -10.22 39.80
CA LEU A 280 -19.44 -10.78 39.07
C LEU A 280 -18.21 -9.89 39.18
N LEU A 281 -18.38 -8.58 39.04
CA LEU A 281 -17.29 -7.60 39.17
C LEU A 281 -16.73 -7.57 40.59
N GLY A 282 -17.59 -7.65 41.61
CA GLY A 282 -17.16 -7.74 43.01
C GLY A 282 -16.26 -8.96 43.26
N LEU A 283 -16.65 -10.12 42.74
CA LEU A 283 -15.87 -11.37 42.85
C LEU A 283 -14.53 -11.29 42.08
N SER A 284 -14.53 -10.68 40.90
CA SER A 284 -13.38 -10.67 39.98
C SER A 284 -12.32 -9.62 40.34
N LEU A 285 -12.74 -8.48 40.87
CA LEU A 285 -11.85 -7.38 41.25
C LEU A 285 -11.28 -7.56 42.66
N GLY A 286 -11.99 -8.30 43.52
CA GLY A 286 -11.58 -8.57 44.89
C GLY A 286 -11.81 -7.38 45.83
N PRO A 287 -11.58 -7.57 47.14
CA PRO A 287 -11.93 -6.59 48.17
C PRO A 287 -11.06 -5.32 48.18
N THR A 288 -9.94 -5.31 47.45
CA THR A 288 -8.99 -4.19 47.40
C THR A 288 -9.39 -3.09 46.42
N VAL A 289 -10.36 -3.36 45.54
CA VAL A 289 -10.82 -2.41 44.52
C VAL A 289 -12.29 -2.08 44.75
N ARG A 290 -12.60 -0.80 44.93
CA ARG A 290 -13.98 -0.31 45.09
C ARG A 290 -14.60 -0.04 43.73
N VAL A 291 -15.78 -0.60 43.49
CA VAL A 291 -16.56 -0.36 42.26
C VAL A 291 -17.61 0.71 42.53
N LEU A 292 -17.58 1.79 41.74
CA LEU A 292 -18.61 2.83 41.71
C LEU A 292 -19.40 2.76 40.41
N THR A 293 -20.67 3.11 40.47
CA THR A 293 -21.58 3.14 39.32
C THR A 293 -22.30 4.49 39.25
N ASP A 294 -22.27 5.13 38.10
CA ASP A 294 -22.96 6.39 37.80
C ASP A 294 -23.72 6.25 36.46
N PHE A 295 -24.96 5.75 36.55
CA PHE A 295 -25.76 5.43 35.37
C PHE A 295 -26.78 6.52 35.09
N SER A 296 -26.84 6.96 33.82
CA SER A 296 -27.85 7.93 33.38
C SER A 296 -29.25 7.31 33.49
N PRO A 297 -30.21 7.94 34.20
CA PRO A 297 -31.52 7.34 34.51
C PRO A 297 -32.40 7.10 33.27
N ASP A 298 -32.25 7.89 32.21
CA ASP A 298 -33.03 7.78 30.96
C ASP A 298 -32.13 7.42 29.77
N LEU A 299 -31.41 6.29 29.86
CA LEU A 299 -30.53 5.83 28.79
C LEU A 299 -31.35 5.10 27.69
N PRO A 300 -31.27 5.51 26.41
CA PRO A 300 -31.90 4.76 25.31
C PRO A 300 -31.30 3.36 25.15
N LEU A 301 -32.02 2.47 24.46
CA LEU A 301 -31.48 1.15 24.08
C LEU A 301 -30.31 1.35 23.10
N ALA A 302 -29.25 0.55 23.27
CA ALA A 302 -28.13 0.50 22.33
C ALA A 302 -28.26 -0.70 21.41
N THR A 303 -27.73 -0.60 20.20
CA THR A 303 -27.51 -1.77 19.34
C THR A 303 -26.20 -2.42 19.75
N ALA A 304 -26.26 -3.52 20.48
CA ALA A 304 -25.09 -4.24 20.97
C ALA A 304 -25.38 -5.73 21.13
N ASP A 305 -24.32 -6.54 21.15
CA ASP A 305 -24.37 -7.92 21.64
C ASP A 305 -24.09 -7.89 23.15
N ALA A 306 -25.09 -8.27 23.94
CA ALA A 306 -25.04 -8.22 25.40
C ALA A 306 -23.83 -9.00 25.96
N ASN A 307 -23.62 -10.24 25.51
CA ASN A 307 -22.55 -11.10 26.02
C ASN A 307 -21.17 -10.52 25.71
N GLN A 308 -21.01 -9.97 24.50
CA GLN A 308 -19.75 -9.34 24.10
C GLN A 308 -19.48 -8.05 24.85
N LEU A 309 -20.51 -7.27 25.14
CA LEU A 309 -20.38 -6.07 25.95
C LEU A 309 -20.01 -6.39 27.40
N GLU A 310 -20.61 -7.41 28.00
CA GLU A 310 -20.24 -7.87 29.35
C GLU A 310 -18.77 -8.31 29.40
N LEU A 311 -18.33 -9.09 28.41
CA LEU A 311 -16.93 -9.50 28.29
C LEU A 311 -15.98 -8.31 28.11
N ALA A 312 -16.36 -7.33 27.28
CA ALA A 312 -15.60 -6.11 27.05
C ALA A 312 -15.44 -5.31 28.37
N VAL A 313 -16.54 -5.07 29.08
CA VAL A 313 -16.55 -4.34 30.35
C VAL A 313 -15.76 -5.09 31.43
N LEU A 314 -15.92 -6.41 31.53
CA LEU A 314 -15.14 -7.23 32.45
C LEU A 314 -13.63 -7.13 32.16
N ASN A 315 -13.23 -7.19 30.89
CA ASN A 315 -11.84 -7.05 30.48
C ASN A 315 -11.26 -5.68 30.85
N LEU A 316 -12.03 -4.60 30.67
CA LEU A 316 -11.63 -3.26 31.09
C LEU A 316 -11.45 -3.18 32.61
N CYS A 317 -12.39 -3.72 33.39
CA CYS A 317 -12.32 -3.77 34.84
C CYS A 317 -11.11 -4.59 35.34
N LEU A 318 -10.81 -5.72 34.71
CA LEU A 318 -9.62 -6.52 35.04
C LEU A 318 -8.32 -5.77 34.72
N ASN A 319 -8.27 -5.07 33.58
CA ASN A 319 -7.13 -4.21 33.24
C ASN A 319 -6.94 -3.07 34.25
N ALA A 320 -8.03 -2.45 34.68
CA ALA A 320 -8.03 -1.42 35.71
C ALA A 320 -7.48 -1.94 37.06
N ARG A 321 -7.93 -3.13 37.51
CA ARG A 321 -7.40 -3.79 38.71
C ARG A 321 -5.89 -4.04 38.59
N ASP A 322 -5.45 -4.58 37.46
CA ASP A 322 -4.03 -4.89 37.26
C ASP A 322 -3.16 -3.63 37.25
N ALA A 323 -3.72 -2.47 36.88
CA ALA A 323 -3.08 -1.16 36.98
C ALA A 323 -3.10 -0.56 38.41
N MET A 324 -3.74 -1.23 39.37
CA MET A 324 -3.90 -0.81 40.77
C MET A 324 -3.49 -1.91 41.76
N PRO A 325 -2.22 -2.35 41.79
CA PRO A 325 -1.77 -3.45 42.66
C PRO A 325 -1.91 -3.17 44.16
N ALA A 326 -2.00 -1.91 44.58
CA ALA A 326 -2.22 -1.50 45.96
C ALA A 326 -3.71 -1.30 46.33
N GLY A 327 -4.63 -1.59 45.39
CA GLY A 327 -6.04 -1.23 45.50
C GLY A 327 -6.34 0.15 44.95
N GLY A 328 -7.63 0.48 44.82
CA GLY A 328 -8.08 1.73 44.23
C GLY A 328 -9.57 1.73 43.88
N GLU A 329 -9.95 2.59 42.95
CA GLU A 329 -11.34 2.76 42.54
C GLU A 329 -11.53 2.50 41.04
N VAL A 330 -12.56 1.75 40.70
CA VAL A 330 -13.07 1.61 39.33
C VAL A 330 -14.46 2.21 39.28
N SER A 331 -14.68 3.15 38.38
CA SER A 331 -15.97 3.80 38.16
C SER A 331 -16.53 3.43 36.78
N LEU A 332 -17.78 2.98 36.78
CA LEU A 332 -18.57 2.65 35.60
C LEU A 332 -19.60 3.75 35.40
N ALA A 333 -19.62 4.38 34.22
CA ALA A 333 -20.59 5.43 33.92
C ALA A 333 -21.25 5.24 32.55
N THR A 334 -22.52 5.64 32.45
CA THR A 334 -23.25 5.65 31.17
C THR A 334 -23.74 7.06 30.84
N ALA A 335 -23.61 7.47 29.59
CA ALA A 335 -24.07 8.77 29.12
C ALA A 335 -24.48 8.72 27.64
N VAL A 336 -25.29 9.68 27.19
CA VAL A 336 -25.51 9.93 25.75
C VAL A 336 -24.67 11.12 25.34
N ARG A 337 -23.90 11.00 24.26
CA ARG A 337 -23.07 12.08 23.71
C ARG A 337 -23.21 12.18 22.20
N ASP A 338 -23.09 13.40 21.68
CA ASP A 338 -23.00 13.64 20.24
C ASP A 338 -21.56 13.42 19.76
N SER A 339 -21.40 12.72 18.63
CA SER A 339 -20.14 12.64 17.89
C SER A 339 -20.15 13.63 16.74
N GLY A 340 -19.06 14.37 16.55
CA GLY A 340 -18.82 15.26 15.41
C GLY A 340 -17.43 15.08 14.78
N ASP A 341 -16.70 14.04 15.17
CA ASP A 341 -15.30 13.82 14.81
C ASP A 341 -15.22 12.81 13.66
N GLY A 342 -14.31 12.99 12.69
CA GLY A 342 -14.24 12.18 11.45
C GLY A 342 -14.05 10.65 11.59
N ASP A 343 -13.95 10.12 12.82
CA ASP A 343 -13.84 8.69 13.12
C ASP A 343 -15.20 7.99 13.31
N LEU A 344 -16.26 8.75 13.57
CA LEU A 344 -17.65 8.30 13.71
C LEU A 344 -18.58 9.24 12.92
N PRO A 345 -19.64 8.73 12.28
CA PRO A 345 -20.68 9.58 11.71
C PRO A 345 -21.23 10.59 12.72
N ALA A 346 -21.67 11.74 12.23
CA ALA A 346 -22.32 12.74 13.09
C ALA A 346 -23.65 12.18 13.61
N GLY A 347 -23.83 12.18 14.94
CA GLY A 347 -25.03 11.63 15.57
C GLY A 347 -24.88 11.42 17.07
N ARG A 348 -25.97 10.98 17.71
CA ARG A 348 -25.99 10.60 19.12
C ARG A 348 -25.47 9.18 19.27
N TYR A 349 -24.72 8.95 20.34
CA TYR A 349 -24.17 7.65 20.72
C TYR A 349 -24.33 7.43 22.22
N ILE A 350 -24.49 6.17 22.61
CA ILE A 350 -24.42 5.75 24.02
C ILE A 350 -22.97 5.47 24.36
N VAL A 351 -22.49 6.03 25.47
CA VAL A 351 -21.12 5.91 25.93
C VAL A 351 -21.10 5.15 27.25
N VAL A 352 -20.38 4.03 27.28
CA VAL A 352 -20.03 3.28 28.49
C VAL A 352 -18.58 3.60 28.85
N ALA A 353 -18.37 4.29 29.97
CA ALA A 353 -17.04 4.68 30.43
C ALA A 353 -16.60 3.80 31.61
N VAL A 354 -15.40 3.24 31.51
CA VAL A 354 -14.69 2.56 32.60
C VAL A 354 -13.48 3.40 32.96
N LYS A 355 -13.47 3.93 34.18
CA LYS A 355 -12.40 4.78 34.70
C LYS A 355 -11.73 4.14 35.91
N ASP A 356 -10.40 4.13 35.93
CA ASP A 356 -9.59 3.67 37.05
C ASP A 356 -8.74 4.79 37.66
N THR A 357 -8.24 4.56 38.87
CA THR A 357 -7.29 5.45 39.58
C THR A 357 -5.88 4.88 39.63
N GLY A 358 -5.50 4.06 38.65
CA GLY A 358 -4.23 3.34 38.62
C GLY A 358 -3.07 4.15 38.07
N THR A 359 -2.03 3.42 37.63
CA THR A 359 -0.78 4.03 37.15
C THR A 359 -0.92 4.82 35.86
N GLY A 360 -2.04 4.70 35.14
CA GLY A 360 -2.26 5.32 33.84
C GLY A 360 -1.34 4.77 32.74
N ILE A 361 -1.49 5.32 31.53
CA ILE A 361 -0.82 4.91 30.30
C ILE A 361 0.01 6.09 29.77
N PRO A 362 1.32 5.91 29.51
CA PRO A 362 2.17 6.96 28.95
C PRO A 362 1.71 7.46 27.57
N PRO A 363 1.88 8.75 27.22
CA PRO A 363 1.38 9.33 25.97
C PRO A 363 1.90 8.66 24.69
N HIS A 364 3.15 8.16 24.73
CA HIS A 364 3.77 7.48 23.58
C HIS A 364 3.17 6.09 23.31
N VAL A 365 2.38 5.54 24.24
CA VAL A 365 1.75 4.24 24.17
C VAL A 365 0.28 4.32 23.74
N LEU A 366 -0.41 5.43 24.02
CA LEU A 366 -1.85 5.60 23.77
C LEU A 366 -2.28 5.29 22.33
N ASN A 367 -1.45 5.61 21.34
CA ASN A 367 -1.78 5.35 19.93
C ASN A 367 -1.65 3.87 19.52
N LYS A 368 -1.10 3.02 20.39
CA LYS A 368 -0.84 1.59 20.14
C LYS A 368 -1.61 0.65 21.05
N VAL A 369 -2.33 1.16 22.06
CA VAL A 369 -3.01 0.29 23.05
C VAL A 369 -4.14 -0.56 22.47
N PHE A 370 -4.67 -0.15 21.31
CA PHE A 370 -5.66 -0.93 20.57
C PHE A 370 -5.03 -1.85 19.51
N ASP A 371 -3.71 -1.83 19.33
CA ASP A 371 -3.02 -2.74 18.43
C ASP A 371 -3.08 -4.18 19.00
N PRO A 372 -3.43 -5.18 18.19
CA PRO A 372 -3.45 -6.57 18.64
C PRO A 372 -2.10 -7.02 19.20
N PHE A 373 -2.12 -7.75 20.31
CA PHE A 373 -0.94 -8.28 21.04
C PHE A 373 -0.04 -7.23 21.71
N PHE A 374 -0.41 -5.95 21.65
CA PHE A 374 0.33 -4.91 22.34
C PHE A 374 0.09 -5.01 23.85
N THR A 375 1.15 -5.24 24.62
CA THR A 375 1.11 -5.29 26.09
C THR A 375 2.34 -4.67 26.70
N THR A 376 2.16 -3.89 27.76
CA THR A 376 3.24 -3.37 28.61
C THR A 376 3.58 -4.32 29.76
N LYS A 377 2.86 -5.44 29.90
CA LYS A 377 3.06 -6.45 30.95
C LYS A 377 4.19 -7.43 30.57
N PRO A 378 4.95 -7.97 31.55
CA PRO A 378 6.00 -8.96 31.29
C PRO A 378 5.45 -10.25 30.64
N VAL A 379 6.31 -10.94 29.90
CA VAL A 379 5.97 -12.15 29.13
C VAL A 379 5.24 -13.18 30.01
N GLY A 380 4.02 -13.54 29.60
CA GLY A 380 3.17 -14.52 30.29
C GLY A 380 2.14 -13.96 31.29
N LYS A 381 2.13 -12.65 31.57
CA LYS A 381 1.16 -12.01 32.49
C LYS A 381 0.13 -11.08 31.83
N GLY A 382 0.09 -11.06 30.50
CA GLY A 382 -0.89 -10.29 29.75
C GLY A 382 -0.89 -10.73 28.29
N THR A 383 -2.07 -10.99 27.75
CA THR A 383 -2.24 -11.43 26.36
C THR A 383 -2.08 -10.29 25.36
N GLY A 384 -2.19 -9.04 25.81
CA GLY A 384 -2.17 -7.85 24.94
C GLY A 384 -3.38 -7.74 24.02
N LEU A 385 -4.45 -8.49 24.31
CA LEU A 385 -5.62 -8.62 23.45
C LEU A 385 -6.89 -7.96 24.00
N GLY A 386 -6.90 -7.60 25.29
CA GLY A 386 -8.11 -7.09 25.95
C GLY A 386 -8.62 -5.78 25.33
N LEU A 387 -7.76 -4.79 25.13
CA LEU A 387 -8.16 -3.50 24.58
C LEU A 387 -8.45 -3.56 23.07
N SER A 388 -7.67 -4.35 22.31
CA SER A 388 -7.95 -4.56 20.88
C SER A 388 -9.31 -5.24 20.64
N GLN A 389 -9.71 -6.16 21.53
CA GLN A 389 -11.02 -6.81 21.46
C GLN A 389 -12.15 -5.83 21.77
N VAL A 390 -12.01 -5.00 22.80
CA VAL A 390 -12.98 -3.95 23.13
C VAL A 390 -13.18 -3.00 21.95
N TYR A 391 -12.10 -2.60 21.28
CA TYR A 391 -12.16 -1.75 20.09
C TYR A 391 -12.88 -2.43 18.92
N GLY A 392 -12.60 -3.73 18.68
CA GLY A 392 -13.28 -4.52 17.64
C GLY A 392 -14.78 -4.64 17.86
N ILE A 393 -15.21 -4.98 19.08
CA ILE A 393 -16.62 -5.11 19.46
C ILE A 393 -17.36 -3.78 19.27
N ALA A 394 -16.75 -2.66 19.70
CA ALA A 394 -17.34 -1.34 19.55
C ALA A 394 -17.54 -0.96 18.07
N ARG A 395 -16.54 -1.21 17.23
CA ARG A 395 -16.61 -0.93 15.78
C ARG A 395 -17.66 -1.79 15.07
N GLN A 396 -17.72 -3.08 15.39
CA GLN A 396 -18.70 -4.00 14.82
C GLN A 396 -20.14 -3.67 15.27
N SER A 397 -20.31 -3.05 16.46
CA SER A 397 -21.60 -2.55 16.96
C SER A 397 -21.98 -1.16 16.41
N GLY A 398 -21.34 -0.71 15.33
CA GLY A 398 -21.62 0.60 14.71
C GLY A 398 -21.07 1.81 15.48
N GLY A 399 -20.17 1.58 16.42
CA GLY A 399 -19.57 2.61 17.27
C GLY A 399 -18.03 2.59 17.27
N THR A 400 -17.39 2.93 18.39
CA THR A 400 -15.92 2.97 18.50
C THR A 400 -15.46 2.88 19.96
N ALA A 401 -14.19 2.58 20.22
CA ALA A 401 -13.61 2.69 21.56
C ALA A 401 -12.56 3.80 21.62
N ARG A 402 -12.57 4.57 22.70
CA ARG A 402 -11.62 5.68 22.94
C ARG A 402 -10.91 5.45 24.27
N VAL A 403 -9.66 5.88 24.35
CA VAL A 403 -8.89 5.85 25.60
C VAL A 403 -8.30 7.23 25.87
N SER A 404 -8.44 7.68 27.09
CA SER A 404 -7.75 8.85 27.61
C SER A 404 -7.06 8.47 28.92
N SER A 405 -5.80 8.85 29.09
CA SER A 405 -5.06 8.52 30.30
C SER A 405 -3.96 9.54 30.54
N VAL A 406 -3.68 9.77 31.82
CA VAL A 406 -2.56 10.57 32.29
C VAL A 406 -1.73 9.68 33.20
N GLU A 407 -0.43 9.59 32.93
CA GLU A 407 0.49 8.78 33.74
C GLU A 407 0.42 9.22 35.22
N GLY A 408 0.28 8.24 36.11
CA GLY A 408 0.09 8.42 37.55
C GLY A 408 -1.32 8.80 38.01
N HIS A 409 -2.29 9.01 37.11
CA HIS A 409 -3.64 9.47 37.45
C HIS A 409 -4.77 8.55 36.92
N GLY A 410 -4.41 7.37 36.42
CA GLY A 410 -5.35 6.37 35.90
C GLY A 410 -5.71 6.53 34.42
N ALA A 411 -6.59 5.67 33.94
CA ALA A 411 -7.10 5.70 32.58
C ALA A 411 -8.64 5.72 32.56
N VAL A 412 -9.18 6.24 31.45
CA VAL A 412 -10.59 6.20 31.10
C VAL A 412 -10.70 5.57 29.72
N VAL A 413 -11.41 4.45 29.64
CA VAL A 413 -11.75 3.80 28.37
C VAL A 413 -13.24 3.94 28.15
N GLU A 414 -13.61 4.48 27.00
CA GLU A 414 -14.99 4.74 26.59
C GLU A 414 -15.37 3.83 25.43
N ILE A 415 -16.46 3.09 25.58
CA ILE A 415 -17.09 2.31 24.51
C ILE A 415 -18.29 3.11 24.00
N TRP A 416 -18.24 3.51 22.74
CA TRP A 416 -19.31 4.23 22.06
C TRP A 416 -20.14 3.23 21.26
N LEU A 417 -21.46 3.24 21.45
CA LEU A 417 -22.43 2.32 20.85
C LEU A 417 -23.52 3.11 20.12
N ALA A 418 -23.99 2.59 19.00
CA ALA A 418 -25.10 3.17 18.26
C ALA A 418 -26.43 3.02 19.04
N LEU A 419 -27.34 3.98 18.89
CA LEU A 419 -28.70 3.85 19.42
C LEU A 419 -29.47 2.79 18.62
N ALA A 420 -30.32 2.02 19.31
CA ALA A 420 -31.21 1.08 18.66
C ALA A 420 -32.42 1.79 18.02
N ASP A 421 -32.74 1.39 16.78
CA ASP A 421 -33.96 1.83 16.11
C ASP A 421 -35.20 1.31 16.85
N HIS A 422 -36.12 2.23 17.20
CA HIS A 422 -37.30 1.95 18.03
C HIS A 422 -38.33 1.00 17.37
N ALA A 423 -38.15 0.63 16.10
CA ALA A 423 -39.11 -0.20 15.36
C ALA A 423 -39.02 -1.72 15.67
N ALA A 424 -38.05 -2.17 16.48
CA ALA A 424 -37.79 -3.59 16.73
C ALA A 424 -38.10 -4.06 18.17
N VAL A 425 -38.83 -3.29 18.97
CA VAL A 425 -39.04 -3.58 20.41
C VAL A 425 -40.38 -4.27 20.72
N ASP A 426 -41.31 -4.37 19.77
CA ASP A 426 -42.58 -5.10 19.97
C ASP A 426 -42.40 -6.59 19.64
N GLY A 427 -42.05 -7.41 20.64
CA GLY A 427 -42.05 -8.86 20.43
C GLY A 427 -41.51 -9.80 21.51
N MET A 428 -41.42 -9.43 22.79
CA MET A 428 -41.19 -10.41 23.86
C MET A 428 -42.37 -10.47 24.82
N PRO A 429 -43.09 -11.60 24.92
CA PRO A 429 -44.08 -11.79 25.97
C PRO A 429 -43.37 -12.11 27.28
N SER A 430 -43.54 -11.23 28.28
CA SER A 430 -43.26 -11.52 29.68
C SER A 430 -44.39 -12.41 30.22
N THR A 431 -44.11 -13.69 30.46
CA THR A 431 -45.04 -14.56 31.21
C THR A 431 -44.54 -14.76 32.62
N ASP A 432 -45.38 -14.31 33.56
CA ASP A 432 -45.32 -14.50 35.00
C ASP A 432 -45.05 -15.95 35.39
N VAL A 433 -44.18 -16.10 36.39
CA VAL A 433 -43.84 -17.38 37.02
C VAL A 433 -45.02 -17.83 37.88
N SER A 434 -45.76 -18.83 37.40
CA SER A 434 -46.63 -19.65 38.23
C SER A 434 -46.13 -21.09 38.19
N ALA A 435 -45.76 -21.63 39.34
CA ALA A 435 -45.45 -23.05 39.50
C ALA A 435 -46.73 -23.91 39.34
N PRO A 436 -46.66 -25.04 38.61
CA PRO A 436 -47.58 -26.16 38.84
C PRO A 436 -46.80 -27.45 39.15
N ALA A 437 -47.12 -28.14 40.25
CA ALA A 437 -48.04 -29.28 40.30
C ALA A 437 -47.51 -30.53 39.57
N LYS A 438 -47.27 -31.59 40.36
CA LYS A 438 -46.83 -32.93 39.95
C LYS A 438 -47.58 -33.42 38.69
N ALA A 439 -46.87 -33.49 37.57
CA ALA A 439 -47.34 -34.13 36.34
C ALA A 439 -46.47 -35.36 36.02
N ARG A 440 -47.09 -36.29 35.29
CA ARG A 440 -46.62 -37.60 34.80
C ARG A 440 -45.14 -37.59 34.37
N ALA A 441 -44.41 -38.70 34.59
CA ALA A 441 -43.05 -38.87 34.09
C ALA A 441 -43.04 -38.70 32.56
N ALA A 442 -42.61 -37.53 32.08
CA ALA A 442 -42.50 -37.23 30.66
C ALA A 442 -41.31 -38.00 30.06
N SER A 443 -41.47 -38.43 28.82
CA SER A 443 -40.48 -39.20 28.07
C SER A 443 -39.59 -38.29 27.23
N VAL A 444 -38.27 -38.43 27.39
CA VAL A 444 -37.26 -37.62 26.68
C VAL A 444 -36.39 -38.55 25.82
N LEU A 445 -36.17 -38.20 24.56
CA LEU A 445 -35.20 -38.86 23.69
C LEU A 445 -33.93 -38.01 23.61
N VAL A 446 -32.79 -38.57 23.97
CA VAL A 446 -31.47 -37.90 23.91
C VAL A 446 -30.64 -38.50 22.79
N ILE A 447 -30.18 -37.66 21.86
CA ILE A 447 -29.29 -38.04 20.76
C ILE A 447 -28.00 -37.23 20.90
N ASP A 448 -26.89 -37.90 21.14
CA ASP A 448 -25.55 -37.28 21.29
C ASP A 448 -24.53 -38.36 20.92
N ASP A 449 -23.48 -38.06 20.14
CA ASP A 449 -22.51 -39.06 19.69
C ASP A 449 -21.46 -39.39 20.75
N ASP A 450 -21.19 -38.46 21.68
CA ASP A 450 -20.29 -38.66 22.81
C ASP A 450 -21.00 -39.48 23.90
N ALA A 451 -20.58 -40.75 24.03
CA ALA A 451 -21.16 -41.66 25.02
C ALA A 451 -21.09 -41.14 26.46
N SER A 452 -20.09 -40.32 26.81
CA SER A 452 -19.92 -39.78 28.16
C SER A 452 -20.88 -38.63 28.41
N VAL A 453 -21.03 -37.72 27.44
CA VAL A 453 -21.96 -36.59 27.52
C VAL A 453 -23.41 -37.10 27.49
N ARG A 454 -23.72 -38.03 26.57
CA ARG A 454 -25.01 -38.72 26.50
C ARG A 454 -25.39 -39.37 27.84
N HIS A 455 -24.46 -40.15 28.43
CA HIS A 455 -24.71 -40.82 29.70
C HIS A 455 -24.98 -39.83 30.84
N LEU A 456 -24.21 -38.75 30.91
CA LEU A 456 -24.42 -37.71 31.92
C LEU A 456 -25.80 -37.04 31.79
N ILE A 457 -26.21 -36.66 30.57
CA ILE A 457 -27.53 -36.05 30.31
C ILE A 457 -28.63 -37.01 30.76
N VAL A 458 -28.51 -38.29 30.41
CA VAL A 458 -29.47 -39.33 30.79
C VAL A 458 -29.57 -39.47 32.31
N GLU A 459 -28.45 -39.54 33.03
CA GLU A 459 -28.45 -39.60 34.49
C GLU A 459 -29.09 -38.35 35.13
N CYS A 460 -28.77 -37.17 34.60
CA CYS A 460 -29.33 -35.91 35.06
C CYS A 460 -30.85 -35.86 34.90
N LEU A 461 -31.37 -36.25 33.73
CA LEU A 461 -32.81 -36.30 33.45
C LEU A 461 -33.54 -37.37 34.28
N GLN A 462 -32.92 -38.53 34.50
CA GLN A 462 -33.48 -39.58 35.38
C GLN A 462 -33.59 -39.12 36.83
N ILE A 463 -32.60 -38.38 37.34
CA ILE A 463 -32.64 -37.79 38.69
C ILE A 463 -33.76 -36.75 38.79
N LEU A 464 -34.04 -36.02 37.71
CA LEU A 464 -35.16 -35.08 37.64
C LEU A 464 -36.54 -35.78 37.48
N GLY A 465 -36.56 -37.10 37.32
CA GLY A 465 -37.78 -37.92 37.29
C GLY A 465 -38.37 -38.17 35.90
N TYR A 466 -37.60 -37.93 34.83
CA TYR A 466 -38.01 -38.20 33.45
C TYR A 466 -37.68 -39.63 33.02
N GLU A 467 -38.50 -40.20 32.13
CA GLU A 467 -38.15 -41.45 31.43
C GLU A 467 -37.29 -41.10 30.22
N VAL A 468 -36.08 -41.68 30.12
CA VAL A 468 -35.11 -41.28 29.09
C VAL A 468 -34.77 -42.44 28.18
N ARG A 469 -34.93 -42.24 26.87
CA ARG A 469 -34.36 -43.09 25.82
C ARG A 469 -33.15 -42.36 25.23
N GLN A 470 -32.16 -43.12 24.76
CA GLN A 470 -30.91 -42.55 24.24
C GLN A 470 -30.54 -43.23 22.92
N ALA A 471 -29.99 -42.44 21.99
CA ALA A 471 -29.44 -42.90 20.72
C ALA A 471 -28.02 -42.34 20.53
N ALA A 472 -27.16 -43.11 19.86
CA ALA A 472 -25.76 -42.74 19.64
C ALA A 472 -25.52 -41.94 18.36
N ASP A 473 -26.50 -41.89 17.45
CA ASP A 473 -26.43 -41.08 16.24
C ASP A 473 -27.82 -40.66 15.75
N GLY A 474 -27.85 -39.73 14.79
CA GLY A 474 -29.09 -39.21 14.23
C GLY A 474 -29.93 -40.24 13.47
N GLU A 475 -29.34 -41.30 12.91
CA GLU A 475 -30.09 -42.35 12.20
C GLU A 475 -30.85 -43.23 13.19
N GLU A 476 -30.17 -43.67 14.25
CA GLU A 476 -30.77 -44.41 15.36
C GLU A 476 -31.85 -43.59 16.08
N GLY A 477 -31.58 -42.30 16.31
CA GLY A 477 -32.55 -41.40 16.95
C GLY A 477 -33.82 -41.19 16.13
N LEU A 478 -33.71 -41.03 14.81
CA LEU A 478 -34.87 -40.92 13.91
C LEU A 478 -35.67 -42.23 13.86
N ALA A 479 -35.02 -43.39 13.84
CA ALA A 479 -35.71 -44.68 13.90
C ALA A 479 -36.50 -44.84 15.22
N MET A 480 -35.89 -44.45 16.36
CA MET A 480 -36.56 -44.46 17.67
C MET A 480 -37.72 -43.47 17.76
N LEU A 481 -37.66 -42.37 16.99
CA LEU A 481 -38.72 -41.37 16.89
C LEU A 481 -39.93 -41.92 16.11
N GLU A 482 -39.70 -42.67 15.03
CA GLU A 482 -40.74 -43.33 14.24
C GLU A 482 -41.44 -44.46 15.00
N GLU A 483 -40.70 -45.22 15.82
CA GLU A 483 -41.28 -46.29 16.64
C GLU A 483 -42.20 -45.75 17.73
N GLN A 484 -41.75 -44.72 18.45
CA GLN A 484 -42.53 -44.09 19.51
C GLN A 484 -42.08 -42.64 19.69
N PRO A 485 -42.95 -41.63 19.48
CA PRO A 485 -42.57 -40.24 19.68
C PRO A 485 -42.40 -39.93 21.18
N PRO A 486 -41.31 -39.25 21.59
CA PRO A 486 -41.12 -38.75 22.94
C PRO A 486 -41.94 -37.47 23.18
N ASP A 487 -42.05 -37.05 24.44
CA ASP A 487 -42.61 -35.74 24.81
C ASP A 487 -41.61 -34.60 24.59
N LEU A 488 -40.31 -34.92 24.52
CA LEU A 488 -39.21 -33.97 24.26
C LEU A 488 -38.07 -34.66 23.51
N LEU A 489 -37.55 -34.02 22.47
CA LEU A 489 -36.31 -34.40 21.79
C LEU A 489 -35.15 -33.52 22.24
N MET A 490 -34.05 -34.12 22.68
CA MET A 490 -32.80 -33.43 22.94
C MET A 490 -31.74 -33.98 21.98
N VAL A 491 -31.08 -33.11 21.21
CA VAL A 491 -30.14 -33.51 20.16
C VAL A 491 -28.88 -32.66 20.18
N ASP A 492 -27.70 -33.27 20.03
CA ASP A 492 -26.44 -32.56 19.88
C ASP A 492 -26.30 -31.96 18.47
N PHE A 493 -25.68 -30.78 18.36
CA PHE A 493 -25.51 -30.13 17.07
C PHE A 493 -24.46 -30.82 16.20
N VAL A 494 -23.30 -31.16 16.78
CA VAL A 494 -22.16 -31.74 16.07
C VAL A 494 -22.23 -33.25 16.19
N MET A 495 -22.77 -33.92 15.18
CA MET A 495 -22.80 -35.38 15.12
C MET A 495 -22.35 -35.88 13.74
N PRO A 496 -21.66 -37.04 13.66
CA PRO A 496 -21.23 -37.63 12.40
C PRO A 496 -22.42 -38.11 11.56
N LYS A 497 -22.27 -38.06 10.23
CA LYS A 497 -23.26 -38.39 9.18
C LYS A 497 -24.46 -37.43 9.11
N LEU A 498 -25.22 -37.31 10.19
CA LEU A 498 -26.41 -36.45 10.30
C LEU A 498 -26.18 -35.46 11.44
N ASN A 499 -26.14 -34.17 11.13
CA ASN A 499 -26.00 -33.14 12.15
C ASN A 499 -27.34 -32.89 12.88
N GLY A 500 -27.29 -32.22 14.04
CA GLY A 500 -28.48 -31.98 14.85
C GLY A 500 -29.59 -31.20 14.13
N ALA A 501 -29.22 -30.26 13.25
CA ALA A 501 -30.20 -29.50 12.48
C ALA A 501 -30.96 -30.37 11.46
N GLU A 502 -30.26 -31.29 10.78
CA GLU A 502 -30.87 -32.24 9.84
C GLU A 502 -31.79 -33.24 10.55
N VAL A 503 -31.44 -33.65 11.77
CA VAL A 503 -32.32 -34.49 12.61
C VAL A 503 -33.59 -33.74 12.99
N ILE A 504 -33.48 -32.47 13.41
CA ILE A 504 -34.62 -31.63 13.77
C ILE A 504 -35.54 -31.41 12.57
N GLU A 505 -35.00 -31.09 11.39
CA GLU A 505 -35.79 -30.86 10.18
C GLU A 505 -36.61 -32.11 9.80
N ARG A 506 -36.01 -33.29 9.90
CA ARG A 506 -36.71 -34.57 9.65
C ARG A 506 -37.72 -34.90 10.75
N ALA A 507 -37.37 -34.66 12.02
CA ALA A 507 -38.28 -34.86 13.15
C ALA A 507 -39.52 -33.96 13.04
N ARG A 508 -39.35 -32.69 12.68
CA ARG A 508 -40.45 -31.72 12.45
C ARG A 508 -41.32 -32.11 11.27
N SER A 509 -40.75 -32.71 10.22
CA SER A 509 -41.52 -33.21 9.08
C SER A 509 -42.47 -34.36 9.47
N LEU A 510 -42.11 -35.15 10.49
CA LEU A 510 -42.93 -36.25 11.02
C LEU A 510 -43.87 -35.80 12.15
N PHE A 511 -43.37 -34.93 13.04
CA PHE A 511 -44.04 -34.44 14.23
C PHE A 511 -43.89 -32.91 14.34
N PRO A 512 -44.78 -32.13 13.70
CA PRO A 512 -44.66 -30.68 13.63
C PRO A 512 -44.64 -29.97 14.99
N ASP A 513 -45.29 -30.54 16.01
CA ASP A 513 -45.44 -29.92 17.33
C ASP A 513 -44.45 -30.46 18.38
N LEU A 514 -43.52 -31.36 18.00
CA LEU A 514 -42.57 -31.96 18.93
C LEU A 514 -41.65 -30.89 19.56
N PRO A 515 -41.60 -30.77 20.90
CA PRO A 515 -40.61 -29.90 21.55
C PRO A 515 -39.19 -30.42 21.31
N VAL A 516 -38.27 -29.53 20.93
CA VAL A 516 -36.86 -29.86 20.71
C VAL A 516 -35.96 -28.92 21.53
N ILE A 517 -34.95 -29.51 22.18
CA ILE A 517 -33.80 -28.81 22.74
C ILE A 517 -32.55 -29.23 21.96
N LEU A 518 -31.90 -28.26 21.33
CA LEU A 518 -30.61 -28.47 20.70
C LEU A 518 -29.50 -28.22 21.73
N ALA A 519 -28.69 -29.22 22.03
CA ALA A 519 -27.49 -29.06 22.83
C ALA A 519 -26.33 -28.65 21.90
N THR A 520 -25.57 -27.60 22.25
CA THR A 520 -24.51 -27.10 21.39
C THR A 520 -23.30 -26.68 22.21
N GLY A 521 -22.10 -26.84 21.67
CA GLY A 521 -20.95 -26.08 22.15
C GLY A 521 -21.13 -24.59 21.91
N TYR A 522 -20.34 -23.77 22.63
CA TYR A 522 -20.24 -22.32 22.38
C TYR A 522 -19.90 -21.98 20.91
N ALA A 523 -19.32 -22.92 20.16
CA ALA A 523 -18.91 -22.79 18.77
C ALA A 523 -20.02 -23.07 17.73
N ASP A 524 -21.14 -23.67 18.16
CA ASP A 524 -22.09 -24.37 17.28
C ASP A 524 -23.45 -23.68 17.18
N ALA A 525 -23.81 -22.86 18.17
CA ALA A 525 -25.08 -22.13 18.26
C ALA A 525 -25.31 -21.08 17.14
N GLN A 526 -24.32 -20.81 16.28
CA GLN A 526 -24.44 -19.83 15.18
C GLN A 526 -24.34 -20.46 13.77
N VAL A 527 -24.08 -21.77 13.64
CA VAL A 527 -23.92 -22.44 12.33
C VAL A 527 -25.26 -22.92 11.76
N GLY A 528 -26.29 -23.09 12.59
CA GLY A 528 -27.56 -23.75 12.22
C GLY A 528 -28.61 -22.91 11.48
N GLY A 529 -28.31 -21.67 11.05
CA GLY A 529 -29.23 -20.87 10.21
C GLY A 529 -30.64 -20.65 10.79
N THR A 530 -31.64 -20.49 9.92
CA THR A 530 -33.07 -20.25 10.25
C THR A 530 -33.74 -21.35 11.09
N VAL A 531 -33.12 -22.53 11.20
CA VAL A 531 -33.64 -23.65 12.00
C VAL A 531 -33.43 -23.37 13.50
N LEU A 532 -32.40 -22.61 13.88
CA LEU A 532 -32.12 -22.24 15.27
C LEU A 532 -33.05 -21.14 15.82
N GLU A 533 -33.68 -20.33 14.97
CA GLU A 533 -34.51 -19.19 15.41
C GLU A 533 -35.77 -19.63 16.17
N HIS A 534 -36.21 -20.88 15.97
CA HIS A 534 -37.45 -21.41 16.54
C HIS A 534 -37.21 -22.44 17.67
N GLU A 535 -35.97 -22.89 17.85
CA GLU A 535 -35.64 -24.00 18.76
C GLU A 535 -34.92 -23.53 20.03
N ARG A 536 -35.12 -24.29 21.10
CA ARG A 536 -34.46 -24.01 22.39
C ARG A 536 -33.03 -24.52 22.34
N VAL A 537 -32.06 -23.65 22.64
CA VAL A 537 -30.63 -23.99 22.61
C VAL A 537 -30.07 -24.12 24.03
N LEU A 538 -29.51 -25.28 24.35
CA LEU A 538 -28.78 -25.54 25.60
C LEU A 538 -27.27 -25.48 25.33
N GLN A 539 -26.61 -24.45 25.89
CA GLN A 539 -25.17 -24.26 25.70
C GLN A 539 -24.34 -25.17 26.62
N LYS A 540 -23.39 -25.88 26.00
CA LYS A 540 -22.34 -26.67 26.64
C LYS A 540 -21.13 -25.75 26.97
N PRO A 541 -20.63 -25.69 28.23
CA PRO A 541 -21.05 -26.51 29.35
C PRO A 541 -22.25 -25.97 30.15
N PHE A 542 -23.14 -26.87 30.58
CA PHE A 542 -24.34 -26.54 31.37
C PHE A 542 -24.32 -27.21 32.74
N ASN A 543 -25.09 -26.64 33.68
CA ASN A 543 -25.36 -27.24 34.99
C ASN A 543 -26.76 -27.88 35.06
N LEU A 544 -26.99 -28.66 36.11
CA LEU A 544 -28.23 -29.41 36.31
C LEU A 544 -29.46 -28.51 36.48
N ASP A 545 -29.31 -27.31 37.05
CA ASP A 545 -30.41 -26.36 37.23
C ASP A 545 -30.82 -25.73 35.89
N GLN A 546 -29.86 -25.42 35.02
CA GLN A 546 -30.08 -24.95 33.65
C GLN A 546 -30.78 -26.01 32.81
N LEU A 547 -30.35 -27.27 32.90
CA LEU A 547 -31.02 -28.39 32.23
C LEU A 547 -32.46 -28.55 32.73
N ALA A 548 -32.67 -28.51 34.05
CA ALA A 548 -34.01 -28.66 34.63
C ALA A 548 -34.96 -27.55 34.21
N ALA A 549 -34.50 -26.30 34.21
CA ALA A 549 -35.28 -25.15 33.76
C ALA A 549 -35.67 -25.28 32.28
N MET A 550 -34.70 -25.57 31.41
CA MET A 550 -34.91 -25.69 29.96
C MET A 550 -35.90 -26.80 29.60
N VAL A 551 -35.76 -27.97 30.23
CA VAL A 551 -36.66 -29.12 30.01
C VAL A 551 -38.06 -28.82 30.52
N SER A 552 -38.20 -28.21 31.71
CA SER A 552 -39.50 -27.87 32.27
C SER A 552 -40.24 -26.86 31.40
N GLU A 553 -39.56 -25.83 30.91
CA GLU A 553 -40.16 -24.85 30.02
C GLU A 553 -40.46 -25.41 28.63
N ALA A 554 -39.67 -26.37 28.12
CA ALA A 554 -39.94 -27.02 26.84
C ALA A 554 -41.21 -27.88 26.88
N LEU A 555 -41.48 -28.54 28.01
CA LEU A 555 -42.64 -29.41 28.24
C LEU A 555 -43.93 -28.67 28.66
N GLN A 556 -43.86 -27.37 28.97
CA GLN A 556 -45.02 -26.55 29.35
C GLN A 556 -45.76 -25.91 28.16
N ARG A 557 -45.28 -26.15 26.92
CA ARG A 557 -45.88 -25.63 25.69
C ARG A 557 -47.03 -26.48 25.18
#